data_AF-A0A0H5RF93-F1
#
_entry.id   AF-A0A0H5RF93-F1
#
_cell.length_a   1.000
_cell.length_b   1.000
_cell.length_c   1.000
_cell.angle_alpha   90.00
_cell.angle_beta   90.00
_cell.angle_gamma   90.00
#
_symmetry.space_group_name_H-M   'P 1'
#
loop_
_entity.id
_entity.type
_entity.pdbx_description
1 polymer ?
#
loop_
_entity_poly.entity_id
_entity_poly.type
_entity_poly.pdbx_seq_one_letter_code
_entity_poly.pdbx_strand_id
1 'polypeptide(L)'
;MANGPKDANEALLKSVSIADLIKSAARPQHEQILGIADLRADVLDEVLYGSKYIGVPFATLPTLQALLKGHRKGELTVFTGPTGLGKTTILSQMSLDLCTQGVNTLWGSFEIKNHR
;
A
#
# COMPACT_ATOMS: atom_id res chain seq x y z
N MET A 1 -18.15 3.37 16.87
CA MET A 1 -18.47 4.50 17.78
C MET A 1 -18.66 3.90 19.18
N ALA A 2 -17.91 4.36 20.18
CA ALA A 2 -17.96 3.78 21.51
C ALA A 2 -19.36 4.00 22.13
N ASN A 3 -20.06 2.91 22.47
CA ASN A 3 -21.41 2.92 23.06
C ASN A 3 -21.37 3.28 24.57
N GLY A 4 -20.76 4.42 24.92
CA GLY A 4 -20.62 4.89 26.31
C GLY A 4 -21.05 6.36 26.48
N PRO A 5 -21.26 6.83 27.72
CA PRO A 5 -21.48 8.25 28.00
C PRO A 5 -20.28 9.07 27.50
N LYS A 6 -20.54 10.24 26.91
CA LYS A 6 -19.52 11.14 26.36
C LYS A 6 -18.58 11.66 27.45
N ASP A 7 -19.12 11.96 28.63
CA ASP A 7 -18.39 12.49 29.77
C ASP A 7 -18.97 12.01 31.11
N ALA A 8 -18.30 12.35 32.21
CA ALA A 8 -18.69 11.95 33.56
C ALA A 8 -20.04 12.54 34.00
N ASN A 9 -20.42 13.70 33.45
CA ASN A 9 -21.71 14.31 33.74
C ASN A 9 -22.85 13.53 33.06
N GLU A 10 -22.64 13.12 31.81
CA GLU A 10 -23.58 12.25 31.11
C GLU A 10 -23.65 10.86 31.78
N ALA A 11 -22.54 10.34 32.31
CA ALA A 11 -22.56 9.12 33.11
C ALA A 11 -23.42 9.26 34.38
N LEU A 12 -23.30 10.40 35.09
CA LEU A 12 -24.11 10.70 36.26
C LEU A 12 -25.60 10.83 35.92
N LEU A 13 -25.94 11.55 34.85
CA LEU A 13 -27.32 11.70 34.37
C LEU A 13 -27.94 10.36 33.96
N LYS A 14 -27.15 9.46 33.38
CA LYS A 14 -27.58 8.11 32.97
C LYS A 14 -27.50 7.07 34.11
N SER A 15 -27.17 7.47 35.33
CA SER A 15 -26.98 6.56 36.48
C SER A 15 -25.96 5.44 36.22
N VAL A 16 -24.94 5.71 35.39
CA VAL A 16 -23.87 4.77 35.09
C VAL A 16 -22.76 4.91 36.14
N SER A 17 -22.40 3.79 36.76
CA SER A 17 -21.32 3.74 37.76
C SER A 17 -19.95 3.96 37.12
N ILE A 18 -19.33 5.10 37.45
CA ILE A 18 -17.96 5.44 36.99
C ILE A 18 -16.93 4.43 37.53
N ALA A 19 -17.14 3.91 38.74
CA ALA A 19 -16.24 2.93 39.34
C ALA A 19 -16.17 1.62 38.54
N ASP A 20 -17.29 1.20 37.96
CA ASP A 20 -17.35 -0.01 37.13
C ASP A 20 -16.79 0.24 35.73
N LEU A 21 -16.96 1.45 35.19
CA LEU A 21 -16.28 1.88 33.96
C LEU A 21 -14.74 1.85 34.11
N ILE A 22 -14.20 2.32 35.25
CA ILE A 22 -12.76 2.28 35.51
C ILE A 22 -12.26 0.83 35.64
N LYS A 23 -12.99 -0.04 36.35
CA LYS A 23 -12.60 -1.45 36.52
C LYS A 23 -12.64 -2.25 35.22
N SER A 24 -13.58 -1.94 34.33
CA SER A 24 -13.76 -2.60 33.04
C SER A 24 -12.95 -1.98 31.90
N ALA A 25 -12.26 -0.87 32.17
CA ALA A 25 -11.47 -0.16 31.18
C ALA A 25 -10.34 -1.06 30.63
N ALA A 26 -10.36 -1.28 29.32
CA ALA A 26 -9.23 -1.88 28.61
C ALA A 26 -8.14 -0.82 28.37
N ARG A 27 -6.88 -1.27 28.29
CA ARG A 27 -5.81 -0.38 27.83
C ARG A 27 -6.12 0.06 26.40
N PRO A 28 -6.10 1.36 26.09
CA PRO A 28 -6.26 1.81 24.72
C PRO A 28 -5.12 1.22 23.89
N GLN A 29 -5.48 0.45 22.86
CA GLN A 29 -4.50 0.08 21.85
C GLN A 29 -4.17 1.33 21.04
N HIS A 30 -2.89 1.51 20.74
CA HIS A 30 -2.46 2.62 19.90
C HIS A 30 -2.94 2.36 18.47
N GLU A 31 -3.56 3.34 17.83
CA GLU A 31 -4.18 3.18 16.50
C GLU A 31 -3.21 2.68 15.41
N GLN A 32 -1.90 2.88 15.61
CA GLN A 32 -0.85 2.44 14.70
C GLN A 32 -0.14 1.13 15.10
N ILE A 33 -0.56 0.48 16.19
CA ILE A 33 0.05 -0.77 16.68
C ILE A 33 -0.98 -1.89 16.53
N LEU A 34 -0.71 -2.81 15.61
CA LEU A 34 -1.53 -3.99 15.37
C LEU A 34 -0.91 -5.23 16.03
N GLY A 35 -1.75 -6.09 16.59
CA GLY A 35 -1.36 -7.43 17.01
C GLY A 35 -1.43 -8.44 15.87
N ILE A 36 -0.77 -9.59 16.04
CA ILE A 36 -0.81 -10.68 15.06
C ILE A 36 -2.24 -11.21 14.84
N ALA A 37 -3.06 -11.21 15.89
CA ALA A 37 -4.45 -11.64 15.80
C ALA A 37 -5.27 -10.75 14.85
N ASP A 38 -4.96 -9.45 14.80
CA ASP A 38 -5.65 -8.48 13.97
C ASP A 38 -5.32 -8.67 12.48
N LEU A 39 -4.10 -9.11 12.18
CA LEU A 39 -3.62 -9.37 10.80
C LEU A 39 -4.14 -10.69 10.20
N ARG A 40 -4.75 -11.57 11.01
CA ARG A 40 -5.11 -12.93 10.57
C ARG A 40 -6.06 -12.93 9.38
N ALA A 41 -7.02 -12.00 9.37
CA ALA A 41 -7.98 -11.88 8.28
C ALA A 41 -7.31 -11.41 6.98
N ASP A 42 -6.42 -10.41 7.08
CA ASP A 42 -5.69 -9.86 5.94
C ASP A 42 -4.75 -10.89 5.33
N VAL A 43 -4.01 -11.62 6.16
CA VAL A 43 -3.12 -12.70 5.71
C VAL A 43 -3.91 -13.82 5.04
N LEU A 44 -5.08 -14.17 5.58
CA LEU A 44 -5.94 -15.18 4.96
C LEU A 44 -6.46 -14.72 3.60
N ASP A 45 -6.88 -13.45 3.47
CA ASP A 45 -7.31 -12.88 2.19
C ASP A 45 -6.17 -12.90 1.17
N GLU A 46 -4.95 -12.56 1.59
CA GLU A 46 -3.77 -12.60 0.72
C GLU A 46 -3.46 -14.01 0.20
N VAL A 47 -3.53 -15.02 1.07
CA VAL A 47 -3.29 -16.42 0.70
C VAL A 47 -4.38 -16.94 -0.25
N LEU A 48 -5.65 -16.61 0.01
CA LEU A 48 -6.76 -17.08 -0.82
C LEU A 48 -6.86 -16.33 -2.15
N TYR A 49 -6.51 -15.05 -2.17
CA TYR A 49 -6.70 -14.15 -3.31
C TYR A 49 -5.41 -13.47 -3.75
N GLY A 50 -4.30 -14.23 -3.81
CA GLY A 50 -2.99 -13.73 -4.23
C GLY A 50 -2.97 -13.03 -5.59
N SER A 51 -3.93 -13.32 -6.48
CA SER A 51 -4.08 -12.63 -7.76
C SER A 51 -4.41 -11.13 -7.62
N LYS A 52 -5.03 -10.70 -6.51
CA LYS A 52 -5.30 -9.28 -6.22
C LYS A 52 -4.00 -8.47 -6.01
N TYR A 53 -2.90 -9.15 -5.70
CA TYR A 53 -1.59 -8.55 -5.39
C TYR A 53 -0.62 -8.59 -6.58
N ILE A 54 -1.09 -9.06 -7.75
CA ILE A 54 -0.34 -9.00 -9.00
C ILE A 54 -0.34 -7.56 -9.52
N GLY A 55 0.82 -7.10 -9.99
CA GLY A 55 0.98 -5.76 -10.53
C GLY A 55 0.41 -5.61 -11.95
N VAL A 56 0.38 -4.38 -12.46
CA VAL A 56 0.01 -4.11 -13.85
C VAL A 56 1.00 -4.80 -14.78
N PRO A 57 0.55 -5.71 -15.67
CA PRO A 57 1.46 -6.54 -16.44
C PRO A 57 2.25 -5.74 -17.48
N PHE A 58 3.50 -6.13 -17.74
CA PHE A 58 4.25 -5.61 -18.89
C PHE A 58 3.94 -6.42 -20.15
N ALA A 59 3.07 -5.91 -21.02
CA ALA A 59 2.69 -6.59 -22.26
C ALA A 59 3.87 -6.69 -23.25
N THR A 60 4.75 -5.68 -23.25
CA THR A 60 5.87 -5.60 -24.19
C THR A 60 7.13 -6.33 -23.72
N LEU A 61 7.17 -6.77 -22.46
CA LEU A 61 8.33 -7.41 -21.84
C LEU A 61 7.93 -8.76 -21.19
N PRO A 62 7.59 -9.80 -21.97
CA PRO A 62 7.01 -11.05 -21.45
C PRO A 62 7.94 -11.79 -20.48
N THR A 63 9.24 -11.80 -20.73
CA THR A 63 10.24 -12.42 -19.82
C THR A 63 10.31 -11.67 -18.49
N LEU A 64 10.31 -10.34 -18.53
CA LEU A 64 10.32 -9.51 -17.33
C LEU A 64 9.01 -9.67 -16.55
N GLN A 65 7.87 -9.71 -17.25
CA GLN A 65 6.56 -9.96 -16.68
C GLN A 65 6.50 -11.31 -15.95
N ALA A 66 7.07 -12.35 -16.55
CA ALA A 66 7.11 -13.67 -15.93
C ALA A 66 7.88 -13.67 -14.60
N LEU A 67 8.93 -12.86 -14.49
CA LEU A 67 9.76 -12.71 -13.30
C LEU A 67 9.13 -11.80 -12.24
N LEU A 68 8.69 -10.60 -12.63
CA LEU A 68 8.23 -9.57 -11.68
C LEU A 68 6.76 -9.69 -11.29
N LYS A 69 5.93 -10.30 -12.16
CA LYS A 69 4.47 -10.33 -12.06
C LYS A 69 3.83 -8.92 -12.11
N GLY A 70 4.38 -8.06 -12.96
CA GLY A 70 3.87 -6.71 -13.21
C GLY A 70 4.36 -5.65 -12.23
N HIS A 71 3.92 -4.41 -12.46
CA HIS A 71 4.23 -3.25 -11.63
C HIS A 71 3.23 -3.08 -10.48
N ARG A 72 3.67 -3.23 -9.23
CA ARG A 72 2.80 -3.14 -8.04
C ARG A 72 2.72 -1.72 -7.47
N LYS A 73 1.55 -1.39 -6.92
CA LYS A 73 1.33 -0.12 -6.24
C LYS A 73 2.24 0.00 -5.02
N GLY A 74 3.01 1.08 -4.93
CA GLY A 74 3.88 1.38 -3.79
C GLY A 74 5.26 0.72 -3.85
N GLU A 75 5.58 -0.05 -4.89
CA GLU A 75 6.92 -0.62 -5.04
C GLU A 75 7.93 0.41 -5.58
N LEU A 76 9.21 0.24 -5.22
CA LEU A 76 10.33 0.99 -5.77
C LEU A 76 11.24 0.04 -6.56
N THR A 77 11.26 0.20 -7.88
CA THR A 77 12.14 -0.59 -8.75
C THR A 77 13.37 0.22 -9.13
N VAL A 78 14.57 -0.33 -8.90
CA VAL A 78 15.85 0.31 -9.21
C VAL A 78 16.55 -0.45 -10.34
N PHE A 79 16.81 0.25 -11.45
CA PHE A 79 17.62 -0.28 -12.56
C PHE A 79 19.04 0.29 -12.50
N THR A 80 20.04 -0.58 -12.43
CA THR A 80 21.46 -0.22 -12.30
C THR A 80 22.33 -1.02 -13.27
N GLY A 81 23.54 -0.52 -13.56
CA GLY A 81 24.49 -1.08 -14.51
C GLY A 81 25.30 0.01 -15.23
N PRO A 82 26.43 -0.34 -15.89
CA PRO A 82 27.27 0.63 -16.60
C PRO A 82 26.53 1.40 -17.70
N THR A 83 27.12 2.52 -18.12
CA THR A 83 26.62 3.37 -19.21
C THR A 83 26.56 2.59 -20.52
N GLY A 84 25.54 2.85 -21.34
CA GLY A 84 25.36 2.17 -22.63
C GLY A 84 24.69 0.79 -22.57
N LEU A 85 24.41 0.23 -21.39
CA LEU A 85 23.70 -1.06 -21.26
C LEU A 85 22.19 -1.02 -21.55
N GLY A 86 21.63 0.12 -21.92
CA GLY A 86 20.20 0.24 -22.25
C GLY A 86 19.25 0.37 -21.05
N LYS A 87 19.74 0.80 -19.88
CA LYS A 87 18.88 1.08 -18.69
C LYS A 87 17.73 2.03 -19.02
N THR A 88 18.06 3.16 -19.65
CA THR A 88 17.08 4.17 -20.07
C THR A 88 16.11 3.57 -21.09
N THR A 89 16.59 2.72 -22.00
CA THR A 89 15.73 2.03 -22.99
C THR A 89 14.69 1.15 -22.31
N ILE A 90 15.08 0.33 -21.34
CA ILE A 90 14.16 -0.55 -20.62
C ILE A 90 13.17 0.28 -19.79
N LEU A 91 13.64 1.29 -19.05
CA LEU A 91 12.78 2.16 -18.26
C LEU A 91 11.77 2.92 -19.12
N SER A 92 12.18 3.42 -20.28
CA SER A 92 11.29 4.08 -21.24
C SER A 92 10.25 3.10 -21.77
N GLN A 93 10.65 1.87 -22.13
CA GLN A 93 9.73 0.85 -22.61
C GLN A 93 8.69 0.46 -21.55
N MET A 94 9.12 0.23 -20.31
CA MET A 94 8.22 -0.03 -19.18
C MET A 94 7.24 1.12 -18.96
N SER A 95 7.72 2.37 -19.03
CA SER A 95 6.89 3.56 -18.83
C SER A 95 5.85 3.71 -19.93
N LEU A 96 6.22 3.48 -21.18
CA LEU A 96 5.28 3.48 -22.30
C LEU A 96 4.24 2.38 -22.16
N ASP A 97 4.65 1.16 -21.79
CA ASP A 97 3.75 0.03 -21.59
C ASP A 97 2.67 0.35 -20.54
N LEU A 98 3.08 0.83 -19.36
CA LEU A 98 2.17 1.27 -18.30
C LEU A 98 1.26 2.42 -18.75
N CYS A 99 1.81 3.42 -19.43
CA CYS A 99 1.05 4.56 -19.94
C CYS A 99 -0.02 4.13 -20.95
N THR A 100 0.30 3.22 -21.88
CA THR A 100 -0.66 2.71 -22.87
C THR A 100 -1.79 1.90 -22.26
N GLN A 101 -1.56 1.29 -21.09
CA GLN A 101 -2.57 0.58 -20.32
C GLN A 101 -3.41 1.51 -19.42
N GLY A 102 -3.20 2.82 -19.49
CA GLY A 102 -3.95 3.82 -18.73
C GLY A 102 -3.41 4.08 -17.31
N VAL A 103 -2.21 3.59 -16.99
CA VAL A 103 -1.56 3.93 -15.72
C VAL A 103 -0.98 5.34 -15.81
N ASN A 104 -1.34 6.20 -14.85
CA ASN A 104 -0.75 7.53 -14.72
C ASN A 104 0.77 7.43 -14.56
N THR A 105 1.49 7.82 -15.61
CA THR A 105 2.94 7.65 -15.71
C THR A 105 3.59 9.02 -15.85
N LEU A 106 4.45 9.38 -14.89
CA LEU A 106 5.27 10.59 -14.94
C LEU A 106 6.71 10.19 -15.28
N TRP A 107 7.25 10.74 -16.37
CA TRP A 107 8.63 10.52 -16.79
C TRP A 107 9.49 11.75 -16.50
N GLY A 108 10.52 11.59 -15.67
CA GLY A 108 11.51 12.62 -15.38
C GLY A 108 12.90 12.18 -15.84
N SER A 109 13.39 12.77 -16.93
CA SER A 109 14.79 12.60 -17.34
C SER A 109 15.59 13.84 -17.01
N PHE A 110 16.66 13.68 -16.24
CA PHE A 110 17.63 14.75 -15.93
C PHE A 110 18.87 14.70 -16.84
N GLU A 111 19.00 13.65 -17.65
CA GLU A 111 20.11 13.47 -18.59
C GLU A 111 19.78 14.10 -19.96
N ILE A 112 18.50 14.10 -20.35
CA ILE A 112 18.03 14.59 -21.65
C ILE A 112 17.51 16.03 -21.50
N LYS A 113 18.02 16.96 -22.30
CA LYS A 113 17.49 18.33 -22.34
C LYS A 113 16.10 18.36 -22.96
N ASN A 114 15.18 19.09 -22.34
CA ASN A 114 13.81 19.25 -22.84
C ASN A 114 13.70 20.14 -24.10
N HIS A 115 14.69 21.00 -24.35
CA HIS A 115 14.77 21.84 -25.55
C HIS A 115 15.91 21.35 -26.43
N ARG A 116 15.71 21.44 -27.75
CA ARG A 116 16.75 21.22 -28.75
C ARG A 116 17.47 22.53 -29.05
#